data_AF-A0A2C9UN35-F1
#
_entry.id   AF-A0A2C9UN35-F1
#
_cell.length_a   1.000
_cell.length_b   1.000
_cell.length_c   1.000
_cell.angle_alpha   90.00
_cell.angle_beta   90.00
_cell.angle_gamma   90.00
#
_symmetry.space_group_name_H-M   'P 1'
#
loop_
_entity.id
_entity.type
_entity.pdbx_description
1 polymer ?
#
loop_
_entity_poly.entity_id
_entity_poly.type
_entity_poly.pdbx_seq_one_letter_code
_entity_poly.pdbx_strand_id
1 'polypeptide(L)'
;MICDAIDEGPFGKDILSKIFAGVVAYSGTSPCYVNPHETPTESDMGWEWQTCSEMVIPLGISNNSMFQTDPFIVSSRIKQCKTEFGVVPRPHWITTYYGGNDIKLILQRFGSNIIFSNGLRDPYSSGGILENISDTVLAVYTVNGSHALDVLRAEATDPQWLIKQRKTEVEIIKAWIAKYYADLLAYKH
;
A
#
# COMPACT_ATOMS: atom_id res chain seq x y z
N MET A 1 21.57 -0.85 -1.19
CA MET A 1 21.94 -1.28 -2.55
C MET A 1 21.84 -0.13 -3.54
N ILE A 2 20.65 0.38 -3.86
CA ILE A 2 20.51 1.47 -4.85
C ILE A 2 21.15 2.77 -4.34
N CYS A 3 20.85 3.20 -3.11
CA CYS A 3 21.46 4.39 -2.52
C CYS A 3 22.99 4.27 -2.45
N ASP A 4 23.50 3.14 -1.95
CA ASP A 4 24.95 2.88 -1.90
C ASP A 4 25.59 2.96 -3.30
N ALA A 5 24.90 2.49 -4.35
CA ALA A 5 25.38 2.61 -5.72
C ALA A 5 25.36 4.06 -6.23
N ILE A 6 24.36 4.86 -5.86
CA ILE A 6 24.29 6.30 -6.20
C ILE A 6 25.41 7.07 -5.47
N ASP A 7 25.71 6.72 -4.23
CA ASP A 7 26.67 7.45 -3.39
C ASP A 7 28.12 7.05 -3.69
N GLU A 8 28.38 5.76 -3.89
CA GLU A 8 29.73 5.16 -3.96
C GLU A 8 29.99 4.38 -5.26
N GLY A 9 29.10 4.47 -6.25
CA GLY A 9 29.19 3.72 -7.51
C GLY A 9 30.44 4.00 -8.35
N PRO A 10 30.87 3.04 -9.20
CA PRO A 10 32.15 3.11 -9.91
C PRO A 10 32.14 3.96 -11.19
N PHE A 11 30.98 4.48 -11.62
CA PHE A 11 30.81 5.10 -12.94
C PHE A 11 31.22 6.58 -13.03
N GLY A 12 31.49 7.22 -11.90
CA GLY A 12 31.88 8.63 -11.84
C GLY A 12 31.24 9.39 -10.68
N LYS A 13 31.62 10.65 -10.51
CA LYS A 13 31.14 11.50 -9.41
C LYS A 13 30.11 12.54 -9.83
N ASP A 14 29.92 12.77 -11.12
CA ASP A 14 28.90 13.68 -11.62
C ASP A 14 27.49 13.09 -11.45
N ILE A 15 26.47 13.96 -11.54
CA ILE A 15 25.08 13.60 -11.23
C ILE A 15 24.57 12.48 -12.15
N LEU A 16 24.89 12.52 -13.44
CA LEU A 16 24.40 11.53 -14.39
C LEU A 16 25.05 10.17 -14.17
N SER A 17 26.35 10.13 -13.87
CA SER A 17 27.03 8.88 -13.51
C SER A 17 26.49 8.27 -12.22
N LYS A 18 26.14 9.09 -11.22
CA LYS A 18 25.50 8.62 -9.98
C LYS A 18 24.10 8.06 -10.23
N ILE A 19 23.27 8.75 -11.02
CA ILE A 19 21.94 8.25 -11.42
C ILE A 19 22.08 6.94 -12.19
N PHE A 20 23.02 6.89 -13.14
CA PHE A 20 23.30 5.68 -13.92
C PHE A 20 23.73 4.51 -13.04
N ALA A 21 24.57 4.75 -12.02
CA ALA A 21 24.93 3.72 -11.04
C ALA A 21 23.69 3.14 -10.32
N GLY A 22 22.72 4.00 -9.95
CA GLY A 22 21.44 3.58 -9.40
C GLY A 22 20.61 2.75 -10.37
N VAL A 23 20.53 3.15 -11.64
CA VAL A 23 19.85 2.38 -12.70
C VAL A 23 20.48 1.00 -12.88
N VAL A 24 21.81 0.92 -12.95
CA VAL A 24 22.54 -0.36 -13.06
C VAL A 24 22.29 -1.24 -11.84
N ALA A 25 22.27 -0.67 -10.64
CA ALA A 25 22.00 -1.41 -9.41
C ALA A 25 20.57 -1.96 -9.33
N TYR A 26 19.59 -1.25 -9.91
CA TYR A 26 18.20 -1.68 -9.93
C TYR A 26 17.89 -2.66 -11.06
N SER A 27 18.29 -2.33 -12.28
CA SER A 27 17.94 -3.08 -13.50
C SER A 27 18.97 -4.14 -13.90
N GLY A 28 20.12 -4.22 -13.21
CA GLY A 28 21.25 -5.06 -13.59
C GLY A 28 22.12 -4.44 -14.68
N THR A 29 23.23 -5.11 -15.02
CA THR A 29 24.16 -4.65 -16.08
C THR A 29 23.60 -5.01 -17.46
N SER A 30 23.43 -4.00 -18.31
CA SER A 30 22.93 -4.15 -19.69
C SER A 30 23.73 -3.27 -20.65
N PRO A 31 23.90 -3.67 -21.93
CA PRO A 31 24.50 -2.81 -22.95
C PRO A 31 23.67 -1.54 -23.24
N CYS A 32 22.37 -1.54 -22.93
CA CYS A 32 21.49 -0.39 -23.08
C CYS A 32 20.32 -0.45 -22.10
N TYR A 33 19.83 0.71 -21.67
CA TYR A 33 18.66 0.87 -20.81
C TYR A 33 17.60 1.63 -21.60
N VAL A 34 16.57 0.91 -22.04
CA VAL A 34 15.45 1.47 -22.81
C VAL A 34 14.19 1.23 -21.99
N ASN A 35 13.29 2.22 -21.95
CA ASN A 35 11.92 2.02 -21.47
C ASN A 35 11.05 1.65 -22.67
N PRO A 36 10.84 0.35 -22.95
CA PRO A 36 10.00 -0.06 -24.08
C PRO A 36 8.54 0.33 -23.81
N HIS A 37 7.77 0.49 -24.89
CA HIS A 37 6.33 0.57 -24.76
C HIS A 37 5.79 -0.80 -24.35
N GLU A 38 5.26 -0.89 -23.13
CA GLU A 38 4.61 -2.11 -22.66
C GLU A 38 3.13 -2.09 -23.08
N THR A 39 2.64 -3.25 -23.55
CA THR A 39 1.19 -3.42 -23.76
C THR A 39 0.59 -3.72 -22.40
N PRO A 40 -0.39 -2.93 -21.93
CA PRO A 40 -0.98 -3.15 -20.62
C PRO A 40 -1.64 -4.52 -20.56
N THR A 41 -1.52 -5.19 -19.42
CA THR A 41 -2.24 -6.44 -19.19
C THR A 41 -3.71 -6.15 -18.89
N GLU A 42 -4.57 -7.19 -18.99
CA GLU A 42 -5.97 -7.07 -18.56
C GLU A 42 -6.11 -6.64 -17.09
N SER A 43 -5.15 -7.02 -16.24
CA SER A 43 -5.10 -6.59 -14.84
C SER A 43 -4.79 -5.10 -14.70
N ASP A 44 -3.84 -4.58 -15.49
CA ASP A 44 -3.52 -3.15 -15.48
C ASP A 44 -4.72 -2.33 -15.97
N MET A 45 -5.37 -2.77 -17.04
CA MET A 45 -6.58 -2.14 -17.56
C MET A 45 -7.74 -2.19 -16.56
N GLY A 46 -7.91 -3.31 -15.87
CA GLY A 46 -8.92 -3.46 -14.83
C GLY A 46 -8.70 -2.51 -13.66
N TRP A 47 -7.45 -2.38 -13.20
CA TRP A 47 -7.09 -1.44 -12.14
C TRP A 47 -7.28 0.02 -12.57
N GLU A 48 -6.88 0.36 -13.80
CA GLU A 48 -7.08 1.70 -14.35
C GLU A 48 -8.58 2.04 -14.43
N TRP A 49 -9.41 1.09 -14.85
CA TRP A 49 -10.87 1.25 -14.83
C TRP A 49 -11.43 1.45 -13.42
N GLN A 50 -10.95 0.71 -12.42
CA GLN A 50 -11.38 0.86 -11.02
C GLN A 50 -11.05 2.25 -10.47
N THR A 51 -9.86 2.76 -10.76
CA THR A 51 -9.43 4.09 -10.31
C THR A 51 -10.04 5.23 -11.13
N CYS A 52 -10.52 4.93 -12.35
CA CYS A 52 -11.34 5.82 -13.17
C CYS A 52 -12.82 5.84 -12.81
N SER A 53 -13.29 4.92 -11.97
CA SER A 53 -14.70 4.81 -11.59
C SER A 53 -14.94 5.16 -10.13
N GLU A 54 -14.50 4.31 -9.21
CA GLU A 54 -14.82 4.42 -7.77
C GLU A 54 -13.59 4.69 -6.91
N MET A 55 -12.47 4.02 -7.19
CA MET A 55 -11.23 4.12 -6.41
C MET A 55 -10.41 5.33 -6.83
N VAL A 56 -10.99 6.53 -6.74
CA VAL A 56 -10.29 7.77 -7.09
C VAL A 56 -9.28 8.09 -5.98
N ILE A 57 -8.01 7.79 -6.21
CA ILE A 57 -6.93 8.03 -5.25
C ILE A 57 -6.15 9.28 -5.71
N PRO A 58 -6.27 10.43 -5.01
CA PRO A 58 -5.65 11.68 -5.42
C PRO A 58 -4.16 11.73 -5.06
N LEU A 59 -3.35 10.92 -5.71
CA LEU A 59 -1.89 10.93 -5.57
C LEU A 59 -1.28 11.91 -6.57
N GLY A 60 -0.43 12.80 -6.06
CA GLY A 60 0.33 13.74 -6.88
C GLY A 60 1.68 14.04 -6.24
N ILE A 61 2.59 14.57 -7.05
CA ILE A 61 3.95 14.92 -6.65
C ILE A 61 4.01 16.41 -6.36
N SER A 62 4.46 16.75 -5.15
CA SER A 62 4.65 18.15 -4.74
C SER A 62 6.13 18.51 -4.61
N ASN A 63 6.42 19.81 -4.42
CA ASN A 63 7.77 20.34 -4.29
C ASN A 63 8.50 19.91 -2.99
N ASN A 64 7.80 19.25 -2.07
CA ASN A 64 8.39 18.65 -0.87
C ASN A 64 9.02 17.26 -1.12
N SER A 65 8.91 16.73 -2.33
CA SER A 65 9.51 15.46 -2.73
C SER A 65 10.80 15.68 -3.53
N MET A 66 11.56 14.61 -3.74
CA MET A 66 12.74 14.64 -4.63
C MET A 66 12.41 14.52 -6.12
N PHE A 67 11.11 14.45 -6.48
CA PHE A 67 10.64 14.24 -7.85
C PHE A 67 10.13 15.55 -8.47
N GLN A 68 10.00 15.56 -9.79
CA GLN A 68 9.41 16.70 -10.51
C GLN A 68 7.94 16.86 -10.14
N THR A 69 7.54 18.10 -9.84
CA THR A 69 6.16 18.43 -9.45
C THR A 69 5.16 18.00 -10.52
N ASP A 70 4.18 17.19 -10.12
CA ASP A 70 3.09 16.69 -10.96
C ASP A 70 1.83 16.52 -10.08
N PRO A 71 1.08 17.61 -9.84
CA PRO A 71 -0.02 17.59 -8.89
C PRO A 71 -1.21 16.81 -9.45
N PHE A 72 -1.99 16.19 -8.57
CA PHE A 72 -3.24 15.52 -8.97
C PHE A 72 -4.31 16.55 -9.37
N ILE A 73 -4.67 16.59 -10.66
CA ILE A 73 -5.70 17.49 -11.19
C ILE A 73 -6.96 16.69 -11.51
N VAL A 74 -8.01 16.87 -10.69
CA VAL A 74 -9.29 16.15 -10.82
C VAL A 74 -9.91 16.29 -12.22
N SER A 75 -9.89 17.49 -12.80
CA SER A 75 -10.46 17.73 -14.14
C SER A 75 -9.70 16.99 -15.25
N SER A 76 -8.37 16.87 -15.11
CA SER A 76 -7.53 16.07 -16.01
C SER A 76 -7.90 14.60 -15.91
N ARG A 77 -8.02 14.07 -14.69
CA ARG A 77 -8.43 12.69 -14.43
C ARG A 77 -9.80 12.38 -15.02
N ILE A 78 -10.78 13.27 -14.82
CA ILE A 78 -12.14 13.11 -15.39
C ILE A 78 -12.08 13.03 -16.92
N LYS A 79 -11.31 13.92 -17.56
CA LYS A 79 -11.16 13.92 -19.02
C LYS A 79 -10.52 12.62 -19.51
N GLN A 80 -9.43 12.20 -18.88
CA GLN A 80 -8.73 10.95 -19.20
C GLN A 80 -9.67 9.75 -19.13
N CYS A 81 -10.32 9.54 -17.99
CA CYS A 81 -11.21 8.41 -17.75
C CYS A 81 -12.40 8.36 -18.71
N LYS A 82 -12.94 9.52 -19.07
CA LYS A 82 -14.01 9.62 -20.07
C LYS A 82 -13.52 9.24 -21.47
N THR A 83 -12.30 9.61 -21.82
CA THR A 83 -11.70 9.26 -23.13
C THR A 83 -11.35 7.78 -23.22
N GLU A 84 -10.75 7.21 -22.17
CA GLU A 84 -10.25 5.84 -22.19
C GLU A 84 -11.35 4.80 -21.98
N PHE A 85 -12.28 5.04 -21.06
CA PHE A 85 -13.27 4.05 -20.63
C PHE A 85 -14.73 4.51 -20.74
N GLY A 86 -14.98 5.77 -21.14
CA GLY A 86 -16.34 6.32 -21.22
C GLY A 86 -17.00 6.55 -19.86
N VAL A 87 -16.26 6.45 -18.76
CA VAL A 87 -16.77 6.62 -17.39
C VAL A 87 -16.39 7.98 -16.82
N VAL A 88 -17.19 8.46 -15.87
CA VAL A 88 -16.89 9.66 -15.08
C VAL A 88 -16.54 9.19 -13.66
N PRO A 89 -15.32 9.50 -13.14
CA PRO A 89 -14.94 9.15 -11.78
C PRO A 89 -15.93 9.69 -10.74
N ARG A 90 -16.15 8.94 -9.66
CA ARG A 90 -17.00 9.31 -8.51
C ARG A 90 -16.13 9.44 -7.24
N PRO A 91 -15.45 10.59 -7.02
CA PRO A 91 -14.41 10.70 -5.99
C PRO A 91 -14.89 10.45 -4.55
N HIS A 92 -16.17 10.73 -4.28
CA HIS A 92 -16.74 10.58 -2.94
C HIS A 92 -17.50 9.27 -2.74
N TRP A 93 -17.51 8.36 -3.73
CA TRP A 93 -18.26 7.11 -3.61
C TRP A 93 -17.73 6.24 -2.47
N ILE A 94 -16.43 5.97 -2.44
CA ILE A 94 -15.79 5.15 -1.40
C ILE A 94 -15.96 5.79 -0.02
N THR A 95 -15.73 7.11 0.10
CA THR A 95 -15.88 7.81 1.39
C THR A 95 -17.33 7.83 1.89
N THR A 96 -18.31 7.82 0.98
CA THR A 96 -19.73 7.74 1.35
C THR A 96 -20.15 6.32 1.71
N TYR A 97 -19.75 5.34 0.89
CA TYR A 97 -20.19 3.96 1.04
C TYR A 97 -19.55 3.26 2.25
N TYR A 98 -18.25 3.46 2.47
CA TYR A 98 -17.50 2.81 3.54
C TYR A 98 -17.32 3.70 4.79
N GLY A 99 -17.95 4.88 4.85
CA GLY A 99 -17.92 5.74 6.03
C GLY A 99 -16.63 6.55 6.21
N GLY A 100 -15.86 6.76 5.13
CA GLY A 100 -14.51 7.33 5.12
C GLY A 100 -14.32 8.61 5.92
N ASN A 101 -15.26 9.56 5.89
CA ASN A 101 -15.15 10.83 6.64
C ASN A 101 -15.07 10.63 8.16
N ASP A 102 -15.78 9.61 8.67
CA ASP A 102 -15.87 9.28 10.10
C ASP A 102 -15.43 7.83 10.35
N ILE A 103 -14.44 7.35 9.59
CA ILE A 103 -14.09 5.92 9.53
C ILE A 103 -13.81 5.31 10.90
N LYS A 104 -13.17 6.07 11.80
CA LYS A 104 -12.91 5.63 13.19
C LYS A 104 -14.22 5.41 13.95
N LEU A 105 -15.17 6.34 13.86
CA LEU A 105 -16.47 6.22 14.52
C LEU A 105 -17.28 5.05 13.96
N ILE A 106 -17.27 4.89 12.63
CA ILE A 106 -17.98 3.80 11.95
C ILE A 106 -17.40 2.45 12.35
N LEU A 107 -16.08 2.30 12.29
CA LEU A 107 -15.41 1.07 12.72
C LEU A 107 -15.55 0.81 14.22
N GLN A 108 -15.58 1.85 15.06
CA GLN A 108 -15.84 1.69 16.49
C GLN A 108 -17.26 1.18 16.78
N ARG A 109 -18.26 1.61 16.01
CA ARG A 109 -19.67 1.23 16.21
C ARG A 109 -20.06 -0.08 15.55
N PHE A 110 -19.51 -0.35 14.37
CA PHE A 110 -19.98 -1.42 13.48
C PHE A 110 -18.86 -2.38 13.04
N GLY A 111 -17.60 -2.00 13.21
CA GLY A 111 -16.46 -2.85 12.92
C GLY A 111 -16.18 -3.82 14.07
N SER A 112 -15.78 -5.03 13.72
CA SER A 112 -15.28 -6.02 14.69
C SER A 112 -14.35 -7.00 14.00
N ASN A 113 -13.42 -7.56 14.76
CA ASN A 113 -12.48 -8.59 14.32
C ASN A 113 -11.69 -8.20 13.05
N ILE A 114 -11.05 -7.04 13.07
CA ILE A 114 -10.20 -6.53 11.99
C ILE A 114 -8.81 -6.23 12.53
N ILE A 115 -7.78 -6.68 11.81
CA ILE A 115 -6.39 -6.22 11.99
C ILE A 115 -6.05 -5.30 10.82
N PHE A 116 -5.68 -4.06 11.12
CA PHE A 116 -5.01 -3.18 10.17
C PHE A 116 -3.50 -3.30 10.34
N SER A 117 -2.87 -4.15 9.53
CA SER A 117 -1.42 -4.32 9.54
C SER A 117 -0.73 -3.28 8.65
N ASN A 118 0.37 -2.67 9.14
CA ASN A 118 1.11 -1.66 8.39
C ASN A 118 2.62 -1.77 8.60
N GLY A 119 3.39 -1.59 7.53
CA GLY A 119 4.81 -1.30 7.62
C GLY A 119 5.06 0.19 7.41
N LEU A 120 5.72 0.89 8.35
CA LEU A 120 5.89 2.35 8.24
C LEU A 120 6.91 2.79 7.19
N ARG A 121 7.59 1.86 6.50
CA ARG A 121 8.37 2.16 5.29
C ARG A 121 7.54 2.06 4.01
N ASP A 122 6.31 1.57 4.09
CA ASP A 122 5.36 1.57 2.99
C ASP A 122 4.74 2.97 2.85
N PRO A 123 4.87 3.64 1.69
CA PRO A 123 4.21 4.94 1.49
C PRO A 123 2.68 4.87 1.68
N TYR A 124 2.05 3.72 1.43
CA TYR A 124 0.61 3.54 1.63
C TYR A 124 0.19 3.53 3.11
N SER A 125 1.12 3.33 4.05
CA SER A 125 0.79 3.36 5.48
C SER A 125 0.30 4.74 5.94
N SER A 126 0.61 5.80 5.18
CA SER A 126 0.10 7.15 5.42
C SER A 126 -1.42 7.27 5.31
N GLY A 127 -2.07 6.39 4.54
CA GLY A 127 -3.52 6.29 4.41
C GLY A 127 -4.16 5.20 5.27
N GLY A 128 -3.37 4.48 6.07
CA GLY A 128 -3.82 3.35 6.89
C GLY A 128 -4.32 3.75 8.29
N ILE A 129 -4.78 2.73 9.05
CA ILE A 129 -5.12 2.87 10.48
C ILE A 129 -3.92 2.41 11.32
N LEU A 130 -3.39 3.31 12.16
CA LEU A 130 -2.19 3.09 12.98
C LEU A 130 -2.46 3.10 14.50
N GLU A 131 -3.73 3.05 14.89
CA GLU A 131 -4.15 2.97 16.29
C GLU A 131 -5.32 2.01 16.45
N ASN A 132 -5.43 1.38 17.63
CA ASN A 132 -6.58 0.54 17.94
C ASN A 132 -7.84 1.41 18.00
N ILE A 133 -8.89 0.97 17.31
CA ILE A 133 -10.19 1.66 17.28
C ILE A 133 -11.15 1.07 18.34
N SER A 134 -11.03 -0.24 18.61
CA SER A 134 -11.78 -0.96 19.64
C SER A 134 -10.98 -2.17 20.12
N ASP A 135 -11.54 -2.94 21.07
CA ASP A 135 -10.92 -4.19 21.56
C ASP A 135 -10.75 -5.25 20.47
N THR A 136 -11.45 -5.13 19.33
CA THR A 136 -11.41 -6.11 18.23
C THR A 136 -11.05 -5.50 16.88
N VAL A 137 -10.89 -4.19 16.79
CA VAL A 137 -10.40 -3.47 15.61
C VAL A 137 -9.03 -2.91 15.96
N LEU A 138 -8.00 -3.69 15.65
CA LEU A 138 -6.64 -3.51 16.14
C LEU A 138 -5.71 -3.02 15.03
N ALA A 139 -4.77 -2.14 15.38
CA ALA A 139 -3.68 -1.75 14.49
C ALA A 139 -2.40 -2.49 14.91
N VAL A 140 -1.77 -3.16 13.96
CA VAL A 140 -0.50 -3.87 14.17
C VAL A 140 0.51 -3.31 13.18
N TYR A 141 1.44 -2.49 13.64
CA TYR A 141 2.39 -1.86 12.72
C TYR A 141 3.84 -1.99 13.17
N THR A 142 4.75 -1.88 12.22
CA THR A 142 6.19 -1.95 12.47
C THR A 142 6.94 -0.84 11.75
N VAL A 143 7.96 -0.28 12.42
CA VAL A 143 8.76 0.82 11.86
C VAL A 143 9.53 0.42 10.59
N ASN A 144 9.90 -0.85 10.49
CA ASN A 144 10.77 -1.35 9.41
C ASN A 144 10.03 -2.14 8.32
N GLY A 145 8.73 -2.40 8.49
CA GLY A 145 7.92 -3.12 7.51
C GLY A 145 7.79 -2.34 6.21
N SER A 146 7.93 -3.03 5.09
CA SER A 146 7.50 -2.57 3.76
C SER A 146 6.06 -3.01 3.48
N HIS A 147 5.61 -2.80 2.24
CA HIS A 147 4.25 -3.13 1.81
C HIS A 147 3.88 -4.60 2.10
N ALA A 148 2.89 -4.79 2.98
CA ALA A 148 2.29 -6.07 3.34
C ALA A 148 3.29 -7.22 3.61
N LEU A 149 4.42 -6.91 4.27
CA LEU A 149 5.48 -7.90 4.49
C LEU A 149 5.03 -9.07 5.39
N ASP A 150 4.11 -8.80 6.31
CA ASP A 150 3.50 -9.73 7.25
C ASP A 150 2.77 -10.90 6.57
N VAL A 151 2.15 -10.69 5.41
CA VAL A 151 1.40 -11.75 4.69
C VAL A 151 2.27 -12.57 3.73
N LEU A 152 3.51 -12.14 3.47
CA LEU A 152 4.43 -12.92 2.64
C LEU A 152 4.82 -14.24 3.30
N ARG A 153 5.33 -15.17 2.48
CA ARG A 153 5.88 -16.43 2.96
C ARG A 153 6.98 -16.16 3.99
N ALA A 154 7.01 -16.99 5.03
CA ALA A 154 8.08 -16.94 6.01
C ALA A 154 9.41 -17.44 5.43
N GLU A 155 10.47 -16.69 5.66
CA GLU A 155 11.83 -16.99 5.23
C GLU A 155 12.76 -17.12 6.46
N ALA A 156 13.81 -17.94 6.33
CA ALA A 156 14.76 -18.15 7.43
C ALA A 156 15.52 -16.86 7.82
N THR A 157 15.58 -15.89 6.92
CA THR A 157 16.22 -14.58 7.10
C THR A 157 15.29 -13.52 7.65
N ASP A 158 14.02 -13.85 7.94
CA ASP A 158 13.06 -12.87 8.44
C ASP A 158 13.55 -12.26 9.77
N PRO A 159 13.49 -10.93 9.90
CA PRO A 159 13.94 -10.28 11.11
C PRO A 159 12.98 -10.59 12.26
N GLN A 160 13.50 -10.62 13.49
CA GLN A 160 12.72 -10.99 14.68
C GLN A 160 11.48 -10.13 14.90
N TRP A 161 11.50 -8.85 14.49
CA TRP A 161 10.34 -7.98 14.59
C TRP A 161 9.18 -8.41 13.66
N LEU A 162 9.48 -8.95 12.48
CA LEU A 162 8.48 -9.45 11.53
C LEU A 162 7.87 -10.75 12.04
N ILE A 163 8.72 -11.65 12.54
CA ILE A 163 8.28 -12.89 13.17
C ILE A 163 7.36 -12.58 14.36
N LYS A 164 7.71 -11.58 15.18
CA LYS A 164 6.87 -11.13 16.30
C LYS A 164 5.53 -10.57 15.82
N GLN A 165 5.53 -9.71 14.80
CA GLN A 165 4.30 -9.18 14.21
C GLN A 165 3.35 -10.30 13.77
N ARG A 166 3.84 -11.25 12.96
CA ARG A 166 3.04 -12.40 12.49
C ARG A 166 2.51 -13.25 13.65
N LYS A 167 3.32 -13.47 14.70
CA LYS A 167 2.86 -14.20 15.89
C LYS A 167 1.71 -13.47 16.59
N THR A 168 1.82 -12.14 16.76
CA THR A 168 0.75 -11.33 17.34
C THR A 168 -0.54 -11.42 16.51
N GLU A 169 -0.45 -11.32 15.18
CA GLU A 169 -1.60 -11.46 14.28
C GLU A 169 -2.26 -12.85 14.41
N VAL A 170 -1.46 -13.92 14.43
CA VAL A 170 -1.95 -15.30 14.62
C VAL A 170 -2.59 -15.49 16.00
N GLU A 171 -2.04 -14.91 17.06
CA GLU A 171 -2.62 -14.96 18.41
C GLU A 171 -4.00 -14.29 18.46
N ILE A 172 -4.15 -13.12 17.83
CA ILE A 172 -5.43 -12.42 17.71
C ILE A 172 -6.45 -13.28 16.95
N ILE A 173 -6.07 -13.81 15.78
CA ILE A 173 -6.95 -14.65 14.96
C ILE A 173 -7.37 -15.92 15.73
N LYS A 174 -6.45 -16.57 16.44
CA LYS A 174 -6.75 -17.74 17.28
C LYS A 174 -7.75 -17.37 18.39
N ALA A 175 -7.61 -16.21 19.01
CA ALA A 175 -8.56 -15.75 20.02
C ALA A 175 -9.96 -15.54 19.44
N TRP A 176 -10.08 -14.96 18.23
CA TRP A 176 -11.38 -14.82 17.55
C TRP A 176 -12.02 -16.17 17.23
N ILE A 177 -11.24 -17.14 16.74
CA ILE A 177 -11.74 -18.50 16.46
C ILE A 177 -12.21 -19.17 17.76
N ALA A 178 -11.44 -19.07 18.84
CA ALA A 178 -11.80 -19.63 20.14
C ALA A 178 -13.10 -19.01 20.68
N LYS A 179 -13.24 -17.68 20.59
CA LYS A 179 -14.46 -16.96 20.99
C LYS A 179 -15.67 -17.43 20.20
N TYR A 180 -15.54 -17.57 18.87
CA TYR A 180 -16.62 -18.08 18.02
C TYR A 180 -17.11 -19.46 18.46
N TYR A 181 -16.21 -20.40 18.74
CA TYR A 181 -16.62 -21.74 19.18
C TYR A 181 -17.25 -21.74 20.57
N ALA A 182 -16.80 -20.88 21.49
CA ALA A 182 -17.45 -20.70 22.79
C ALA A 182 -18.88 -20.15 22.64
N ASP A 183 -19.06 -19.12 21.82
CA ASP A 183 -20.38 -18.51 21.54
C ASP A 183 -21.32 -19.51 20.85
N LEU A 184 -20.81 -20.32 19.91
CA LEU A 184 -21.58 -21.35 19.22
C LEU A 184 -22.08 -22.45 20.16
N LEU A 185 -21.26 -22.84 21.15
CA LEU A 185 -21.68 -23.81 22.16
C LEU A 185 -22.75 -23.22 23.08
N ALA A 186 -22.57 -21.97 23.50
CA ALA A 186 -23.55 -21.28 24.34
C ALA A 186 -24.90 -21.06 23.63
N TYR A 187 -24.91 -20.84 22.32
CA TYR A 187 -26.14 -20.64 21.53
C TYR A 187 -26.93 -21.93 21.28
N LYS A 188 -26.26 -23.09 21.26
CA LYS A 188 -26.92 -24.39 21.02
C LYS A 188 -27.63 -24.96 22.25
N HIS A 189 -27.44 -24.34 23.41
CA HIS A 189 -28.11 -24.67 24.68
C HIS A 189 -29.12 -23.59 25.03
#